data_AF-A0A7S3HCG9-F1
#
_entry.id   AF-A0A7S3HCG9-F1
#
_cell.length_a   1.000
_cell.length_b   1.000
_cell.length_c   1.000
_cell.angle_alpha   90.00
_cell.angle_beta   90.00
_cell.angle_gamma   90.00
#
_symmetry.space_group_name_H-M   'P 1'
#
loop_
_entity.id
_entity.type
_entity.pdbx_description
1 polymer ?
#
loop_
_entity_poly.entity_id
_entity_poly.type
_entity_poly.pdbx_seq_one_letter_code
_entity_poly.pdbx_strand_id
1 'polypeptide(L)'
;MSVVPTSAILGIDEKNVVSMGSLHAVKFLLTIWQALMIVLLGTCVKVAYYDNGSDFNNHYQYFTGVEIMMFIGFGYLMTFLKRYGMGALGLTMLITILGLEWGIWIEWFMAKLMYHDNFDLLELNIGIIHIGLILVTSLLISYGAIIGKVNPLQLVIMTILEALFYSINKAILIETIALVDPGGSIQTHLFGAYFGLAVSFALGKPSTTTDNETNHVSDIFSFVGTLFLFIYWPSFNGGELPSNSHAQQRAVINTILSLLAGSVGTFVMSSLLNSSAKFRPVDIQNATLAGGVAIGTACSLNLRPSDSMIIGLVAGML
;
A
#
# COMPACT_ATOMS: atom_id res chain seq x y z
N MET A 1 -11.01 -3.48 -31.29
CA MET A 1 -10.68 -3.40 -29.86
C MET A 1 -11.76 -4.13 -29.08
N SER A 2 -11.45 -5.24 -28.43
CA SER A 2 -12.40 -5.93 -27.56
C SER A 2 -12.67 -5.06 -26.32
N VAL A 3 -13.87 -4.50 -26.22
CA VAL A 3 -14.31 -3.78 -25.03
C VAL A 3 -14.43 -4.80 -23.91
N VAL A 4 -13.55 -4.73 -22.92
CA VAL A 4 -13.66 -5.54 -21.70
C VAL A 4 -14.95 -5.08 -20.98
N PRO A 5 -15.92 -5.98 -20.74
CA PRO A 5 -17.15 -5.61 -20.06
C PRO A 5 -16.86 -5.01 -18.68
N THR A 6 -17.58 -3.96 -18.29
CA THR A 6 -17.44 -3.35 -16.96
C THR A 6 -17.64 -4.37 -15.84
N SER A 7 -18.46 -5.40 -16.04
CA SER A 7 -18.63 -6.53 -15.10
C SER A 7 -17.34 -7.30 -14.85
N ALA A 8 -16.48 -7.45 -15.87
CA ALA A 8 -15.18 -8.09 -15.75
C ALA A 8 -14.18 -7.22 -14.96
N ILE A 9 -14.14 -5.91 -15.21
CA ILE A 9 -13.26 -4.97 -14.47
C ILE A 9 -13.70 -4.84 -13.01
N LEU A 10 -14.98 -5.01 -12.70
CA LEU A 10 -15.49 -4.88 -11.34
C LEU A 10 -15.59 -6.21 -10.57
N GLY A 11 -15.29 -7.34 -11.22
CA GLY A 11 -15.36 -8.68 -10.63
C GLY A 11 -16.76 -9.06 -10.13
N ILE A 12 -17.81 -8.61 -10.82
CA ILE A 12 -19.21 -8.78 -10.40
C ILE A 12 -19.85 -9.96 -11.16
N ASP A 13 -20.41 -10.92 -10.42
CA ASP A 13 -21.31 -11.94 -10.98
C ASP A 13 -22.55 -11.25 -11.59
N GLU A 14 -22.89 -11.54 -12.85
CA GLU A 14 -23.99 -10.87 -13.59
C GLU A 14 -25.34 -10.90 -12.87
N LYS A 15 -25.49 -11.78 -11.86
CA LYS A 15 -26.69 -11.93 -11.04
C LYS A 15 -26.82 -10.91 -9.90
N ASN A 16 -25.72 -10.31 -9.44
CA ASN A 16 -25.74 -9.19 -8.50
C ASN A 16 -25.53 -7.91 -9.30
N VAL A 17 -26.58 -7.53 -10.03
CA VAL A 17 -26.67 -6.27 -10.73
C VAL A 17 -26.32 -5.15 -9.74
N VAL A 18 -25.09 -4.65 -9.82
CA VAL A 18 -24.82 -3.26 -9.48
C VAL A 18 -25.87 -2.49 -10.26
N SER A 19 -26.87 -1.95 -9.55
CA SER A 19 -27.92 -1.18 -10.19
C SER A 19 -27.21 -0.13 -11.05
N MET A 20 -27.67 0.08 -12.29
CA MET A 20 -27.07 1.09 -13.18
C MET A 20 -26.82 2.42 -12.45
N GLY A 21 -27.62 2.75 -11.44
CA GLY A 21 -27.43 3.91 -10.55
C GLY A 21 -26.07 3.98 -9.83
N SER A 22 -25.50 2.86 -9.39
CA SER A 22 -24.21 2.86 -8.67
C SER A 22 -23.04 3.25 -9.59
N LEU A 23 -23.03 2.79 -10.85
CA LEU A 23 -21.96 3.15 -11.78
C LEU A 23 -22.06 4.61 -12.23
N HIS A 24 -23.27 5.17 -12.37
CA HIS A 24 -23.46 6.59 -12.62
C HIS A 24 -22.95 7.43 -11.44
N ALA A 25 -23.23 7.00 -10.20
CA ALA A 25 -22.73 7.66 -9.00
C ALA A 25 -21.19 7.63 -8.93
N VAL A 26 -20.56 6.50 -9.24
CA VAL A 26 -19.09 6.40 -9.31
C VAL A 26 -18.53 7.38 -10.35
N LYS A 27 -19.05 7.35 -11.58
CA LYS A 27 -18.60 8.26 -12.65
C LYS A 27 -18.73 9.73 -12.27
N PHE A 28 -19.88 10.09 -11.70
CA PHE A 28 -20.15 11.44 -11.23
C PHE A 28 -19.17 11.85 -10.12
N LEU A 29 -18.97 10.99 -9.12
CA LEU A 29 -18.05 11.25 -8.01
C LEU A 29 -16.61 11.40 -8.50
N LEU A 30 -16.14 10.52 -9.39
CA LEU A 30 -14.81 10.61 -9.98
C LEU A 30 -14.62 11.88 -10.82
N THR A 31 -15.67 12.32 -11.52
CA THR A 31 -15.61 13.55 -12.33
C THR A 31 -15.50 14.79 -11.44
N ILE A 32 -16.30 14.85 -10.38
CA ILE A 32 -16.22 15.92 -9.38
C ILE A 32 -14.87 15.89 -8.67
N TRP A 33 -14.42 14.70 -8.28
CA TRP A 33 -13.13 14.50 -7.65
C TRP A 33 -11.99 15.04 -8.51
N GLN A 34 -11.94 14.66 -9.79
CA GLN A 34 -10.91 15.14 -10.71
C GLN A 34 -10.96 16.65 -10.89
N ALA A 35 -12.17 17.22 -11.03
CA ALA A 35 -12.33 18.67 -11.12
C ALA A 35 -11.82 19.38 -9.85
N LEU A 36 -12.10 18.83 -8.68
CA LEU A 36 -11.59 19.33 -7.41
C LEU A 36 -10.07 19.24 -7.34
N MET A 37 -9.47 18.09 -7.67
CA MET A 37 -8.01 17.92 -7.65
C MET A 37 -7.31 18.86 -8.63
N ILE A 38 -7.87 19.07 -9.83
CA ILE A 38 -7.33 20.05 -10.80
C ILE A 38 -7.32 21.45 -10.20
N VAL A 39 -8.40 21.87 -9.54
CA VAL A 39 -8.47 23.20 -8.91
C VAL A 39 -7.51 23.30 -7.73
N LEU A 40 -7.51 22.32 -6.83
CA LEU A 40 -6.66 22.33 -5.64
C LEU A 40 -5.17 22.31 -6.03
N LEU A 41 -4.75 21.36 -6.87
CA LEU A 41 -3.37 21.25 -7.30
C LEU A 41 -2.97 22.42 -8.20
N GLY A 42 -3.87 22.92 -9.07
CA GLY A 42 -3.60 24.06 -9.94
C GLY A 42 -3.46 25.40 -9.20
N THR A 43 -4.02 25.53 -7.99
CA THR A 43 -3.99 26.79 -7.22
C THR A 43 -3.09 26.75 -5.99
N CYS A 44 -2.87 25.57 -5.39
CA CYS A 44 -2.07 25.42 -4.18
C CYS A 44 -0.64 24.92 -4.43
N VAL A 45 -0.26 24.56 -5.66
CA VAL A 45 1.00 23.86 -5.93
C VAL A 45 1.85 24.59 -6.96
N LYS A 46 3.17 24.60 -6.73
CA LYS A 46 4.19 24.97 -7.72
C LYS A 46 5.23 23.86 -7.80
N VAL A 47 5.78 23.63 -8.99
CA VAL A 47 6.83 22.62 -9.18
C VAL A 47 8.14 23.11 -8.59
N ALA A 48 8.84 22.24 -7.86
CA ALA A 48 10.17 22.45 -7.34
C ALA A 48 11.16 21.46 -7.94
N TYR A 49 12.41 21.89 -8.12
CA TYR A 49 13.46 21.12 -8.76
C TYR A 49 14.61 20.88 -7.79
N TYR A 50 15.26 19.74 -7.92
CA TYR A 50 16.51 19.47 -7.19
C TYR A 50 17.67 20.14 -7.92
N ASP A 51 18.48 20.90 -7.19
CA ASP A 51 19.71 21.50 -7.74
C ASP A 51 20.79 20.44 -8.02
N ASN A 52 20.80 19.36 -7.23
CA ASN A 52 21.74 18.26 -7.34
C ASN A 52 21.12 17.06 -8.05
N GLY A 53 21.66 16.72 -9.22
CA GLY A 53 21.22 15.57 -10.00
C GLY A 53 21.34 14.22 -9.28
N SER A 54 22.29 14.06 -8.33
CA SER A 54 22.40 12.82 -7.56
C SER A 54 21.22 12.64 -6.60
N ASP A 55 20.70 13.72 -6.03
CA ASP A 55 19.56 13.66 -5.10
C ASP A 55 18.26 13.39 -5.86
N PHE A 56 18.07 14.00 -7.03
CA PHE A 56 16.95 13.65 -7.91
C PHE A 56 16.98 12.15 -8.26
N ASN A 57 18.13 11.62 -8.70
CA ASN A 57 18.26 10.22 -9.09
C ASN A 57 18.00 9.27 -7.91
N ASN A 58 18.51 9.61 -6.71
CA ASN A 58 18.23 8.83 -5.49
C ASN A 58 16.73 8.80 -5.23
N HIS A 59 16.07 9.94 -5.09
CA HIS A 59 14.65 9.99 -4.79
C HIS A 59 13.79 9.34 -5.88
N TYR A 60 14.12 9.53 -7.16
CA TYR A 60 13.43 8.89 -8.28
C TYR A 60 13.53 7.37 -8.21
N GLN A 61 14.72 6.81 -7.93
CA GLN A 61 14.91 5.36 -7.82
C GLN A 61 14.05 4.76 -6.69
N TYR A 62 14.07 5.37 -5.50
CA TYR A 62 13.26 4.91 -4.37
C TYR A 62 11.76 5.07 -4.64
N PHE A 63 11.35 6.21 -5.23
CA PHE A 63 9.99 6.44 -5.68
C PHE A 63 9.52 5.36 -6.66
N THR A 64 10.29 5.06 -7.71
CA THR A 64 9.92 4.05 -8.71
C THR A 64 9.77 2.67 -8.07
N GLY A 65 10.63 2.32 -7.10
CA GLY A 65 10.47 1.08 -6.35
C GLY A 65 9.13 1.00 -5.62
N VAL A 66 8.74 2.06 -4.90
CA VAL A 66 7.46 2.12 -4.18
C VAL A 66 6.26 2.18 -5.13
N GLU A 67 6.37 2.91 -6.24
CA GLU A 67 5.34 2.97 -7.27
C GLU A 67 5.06 1.57 -7.86
N ILE A 68 6.12 0.82 -8.18
CA ILE A 68 6.02 -0.57 -8.64
C ILE A 68 5.35 -1.45 -7.59
N MET A 69 5.66 -1.26 -6.30
CA MET A 69 4.99 -1.98 -5.21
C MET A 69 3.49 -1.71 -5.18
N MET A 70 3.03 -0.48 -5.41
CA MET A 70 1.60 -0.14 -5.38
C MET A 70 0.85 -0.72 -6.57
N PHE A 71 1.32 -0.48 -7.79
CA PHE A 71 0.62 -0.89 -9.00
C PHE A 71 0.76 -2.39 -9.30
N ILE A 72 1.99 -2.92 -9.20
CA ILE A 72 2.29 -4.31 -9.57
C ILE A 72 2.27 -5.19 -8.32
N GLY A 73 2.97 -4.79 -7.26
CA GLY A 73 3.08 -5.58 -6.04
C GLY A 73 1.72 -5.90 -5.41
N PHE A 74 1.06 -4.90 -4.85
CA PHE A 74 -0.28 -5.01 -4.27
C PHE A 74 -1.31 -5.45 -5.31
N GLY A 75 -1.27 -4.87 -6.51
CA GLY A 75 -2.21 -5.19 -7.59
C GLY A 75 -2.23 -6.67 -7.92
N TYR A 76 -1.08 -7.27 -8.21
CA TYR A 76 -1.00 -8.69 -8.50
C TYR A 76 -1.18 -9.56 -7.27
N LEU A 77 -0.64 -9.19 -6.10
CA LEU A 77 -0.81 -9.97 -4.86
C LEU A 77 -2.29 -10.26 -4.59
N MET A 78 -3.14 -9.26 -4.81
CA MET A 78 -4.60 -9.33 -4.63
C MET A 78 -5.36 -10.13 -5.71
N THR A 79 -4.67 -10.61 -6.77
CA THR A 79 -5.30 -11.44 -7.82
C THR A 79 -5.53 -12.88 -7.42
N PHE A 80 -5.21 -13.28 -6.18
CA PHE A 80 -5.37 -14.66 -5.68
C PHE A 80 -6.81 -15.19 -5.80
N LEU A 81 -7.81 -14.31 -5.75
CA LEU A 81 -9.22 -14.64 -5.97
C LEU A 81 -9.48 -15.03 -7.44
N LYS A 82 -9.83 -16.30 -7.67
CA LYS A 82 -9.83 -16.93 -9.00
C LYS A 82 -10.78 -16.28 -10.03
N ARG A 83 -11.80 -15.54 -9.58
CA ARG A 83 -12.76 -14.82 -10.45
C ARG A 83 -12.74 -13.31 -10.29
N TYR A 84 -11.79 -12.77 -9.52
CA TYR A 84 -11.75 -11.34 -9.20
C TYR A 84 -10.46 -10.66 -9.67
N GLY A 85 -9.58 -11.33 -10.42
CA GLY A 85 -8.27 -10.77 -10.82
C GLY A 85 -8.33 -9.42 -11.55
N MET A 86 -9.28 -9.22 -12.47
CA MET A 86 -9.48 -7.92 -13.14
C MET A 86 -10.01 -6.85 -12.18
N GLY A 87 -10.88 -7.24 -11.24
CA GLY A 87 -11.32 -6.42 -10.11
C GLY A 87 -10.16 -5.97 -9.24
N ALA A 88 -9.35 -6.92 -8.79
CA ALA A 88 -8.17 -6.67 -7.97
C ALA A 88 -7.23 -5.66 -8.64
N LEU A 89 -6.86 -5.86 -9.90
CA LEU A 89 -5.95 -4.96 -10.62
C LEU A 89 -6.58 -3.58 -10.87
N GLY A 90 -7.79 -3.55 -11.42
CA GLY A 90 -8.46 -2.29 -11.80
C GLY A 90 -8.80 -1.42 -10.58
N LEU A 91 -9.25 -2.03 -9.50
CA LEU A 91 -9.60 -1.30 -8.27
C LEU A 91 -8.35 -0.91 -7.47
N THR A 92 -7.28 -1.71 -7.49
CA THR A 92 -5.97 -1.29 -6.95
C THR A 92 -5.46 -0.05 -7.67
N MET A 93 -5.53 -0.04 -9.00
CA MET A 93 -5.17 1.13 -9.80
C MET A 93 -6.04 2.33 -9.43
N LEU A 94 -7.36 2.14 -9.27
CA LEU A 94 -8.29 3.21 -8.88
C LEU A 94 -7.95 3.80 -7.50
N ILE A 95 -7.71 2.97 -6.49
CA ILE A 95 -7.29 3.43 -5.15
C ILE A 95 -5.98 4.19 -5.26
N THR A 96 -5.01 3.65 -6.01
CA THR A 96 -3.66 4.23 -6.12
C THR A 96 -3.72 5.62 -6.75
N ILE A 97 -4.43 5.80 -7.86
CA ILE A 97 -4.50 7.11 -8.53
C ILE A 97 -5.25 8.16 -7.69
N LEU A 98 -6.38 7.78 -7.08
CA LEU A 98 -7.17 8.70 -6.26
C LEU A 98 -6.43 9.07 -4.98
N GLY A 99 -5.88 8.06 -4.30
CA GLY A 99 -5.13 8.23 -3.08
C GLY A 99 -3.84 9.01 -3.29
N LEU A 100 -3.17 8.88 -4.43
CA LEU A 100 -1.96 9.64 -4.74
C LEU A 100 -2.27 11.12 -4.99
N GLU A 101 -3.27 11.44 -5.83
CA GLU A 101 -3.70 12.83 -6.04
C GLU A 101 -4.11 13.47 -4.72
N TRP A 102 -4.88 12.76 -3.90
CA TRP A 102 -5.27 13.25 -2.59
C TRP A 102 -4.08 13.42 -1.66
N GLY A 103 -3.21 12.41 -1.61
CA GLY A 103 -2.05 12.30 -0.75
C GLY A 103 -1.10 13.49 -0.91
N ILE A 104 -0.85 13.91 -2.15
CA ILE A 104 -0.04 15.11 -2.45
C ILE A 104 -0.58 16.34 -1.73
N TRP A 105 -1.90 16.54 -1.74
CA TRP A 105 -2.53 17.71 -1.16
C TRP A 105 -2.75 17.58 0.36
N ILE A 106 -3.29 16.45 0.82
CA ILE A 106 -3.72 16.29 2.22
C ILE A 106 -2.54 16.17 3.18
N GLU A 107 -1.45 15.53 2.79
CA GLU A 107 -0.24 15.43 3.62
C GLU A 107 0.40 16.81 3.81
N TRP A 108 0.48 17.60 2.73
CA TRP A 108 0.93 18.99 2.81
C TRP A 108 0.01 19.84 3.69
N PHE A 109 -1.31 19.75 3.47
CA PHE A 109 -2.30 20.50 4.23
C PHE A 109 -2.21 20.19 5.73
N MET A 110 -2.09 18.90 6.10
CA MET A 110 -1.98 18.47 7.49
C MET A 110 -0.67 18.92 8.13
N ALA A 111 0.46 18.85 7.41
CA ALA A 111 1.73 19.38 7.89
C ALA A 111 1.61 20.88 8.21
N LYS A 112 1.08 21.69 7.26
CA LYS A 112 0.88 23.13 7.48
C LYS A 112 -0.04 23.43 8.67
N LEU A 113 -1.13 22.66 8.80
CA LEU A 113 -2.07 22.81 9.91
C LEU A 113 -1.41 22.52 11.26
N MET A 114 -0.62 21.45 11.37
CA MET A 114 0.01 21.02 12.63
C MET A 114 1.15 21.93 13.07
N TYR A 115 1.94 22.46 12.14
CA TYR A 115 3.04 23.38 12.45
C TYR A 115 2.59 24.83 12.69
N HIS A 116 1.29 25.13 12.54
CA HIS A 116 0.77 26.50 12.54
C HIS A 116 1.48 27.42 11.52
N ASP A 117 1.91 26.82 10.40
CA ASP A 117 2.60 27.52 9.33
C ASP A 117 1.62 28.28 8.44
N ASN A 118 2.15 29.24 7.67
CA ASN A 118 1.39 29.88 6.61
C ASN A 118 1.07 28.86 5.50
N PHE A 119 -0.08 29.05 4.85
CA PHE A 119 -0.52 28.27 3.69
C PHE A 119 0.08 28.84 2.40
N ASP A 120 1.40 28.83 2.30
CA ASP A 120 2.16 29.10 1.07
C ASP A 120 2.10 27.91 0.10
N LEU A 121 2.34 28.16 -1.19
CA LEU A 121 2.24 27.14 -2.25
C LEU A 121 3.11 25.92 -1.94
N LEU A 122 2.53 24.73 -2.04
CA LEU A 122 3.25 23.45 -1.98
C LEU A 122 4.32 23.39 -3.07
N GLU A 123 5.56 23.14 -2.67
CA GLU A 123 6.70 22.87 -3.55
C GLU A 123 6.73 21.40 -3.95
N LEU A 124 6.05 21.07 -5.04
CA LEU A 124 5.93 19.69 -5.52
C LEU A 124 7.23 19.23 -6.17
N ASN A 125 7.82 18.21 -5.57
CA ASN A 125 8.93 17.43 -6.10
C ASN A 125 8.61 15.93 -5.95
N ILE A 126 9.48 15.06 -6.48
CA ILE A 126 9.24 13.62 -6.46
C ILE A 126 9.18 13.03 -5.04
N GLY A 127 9.85 13.66 -4.06
CA GLY A 127 9.77 13.26 -2.65
C GLY A 127 8.38 13.49 -2.04
N ILE A 128 7.70 14.59 -2.40
CA ILE A 128 6.32 14.83 -1.97
C ILE A 128 5.36 13.80 -2.59
N ILE A 129 5.56 13.46 -3.87
CA ILE A 129 4.77 12.42 -4.54
C ILE A 129 5.04 11.05 -3.88
N HIS A 130 6.28 10.77 -3.48
CA HIS A 130 6.65 9.55 -2.74
C HIS A 130 5.88 9.45 -1.43
N ILE A 131 5.79 10.52 -0.64
CA ILE A 131 5.01 10.55 0.61
C ILE A 131 3.53 10.17 0.35
N GLY A 132 2.95 10.66 -0.75
CA GLY A 132 1.61 10.28 -1.18
C GLY A 132 1.47 8.77 -1.47
N LEU A 133 2.50 8.11 -2.02
CA LEU A 133 2.50 6.65 -2.22
C LEU A 133 2.59 5.87 -0.91
N ILE A 134 3.29 6.39 0.10
CA ILE A 134 3.32 5.77 1.44
C ILE A 134 1.93 5.80 2.07
N LEU A 135 1.20 6.91 1.92
CA LEU A 135 -0.22 6.98 2.30
C LEU A 135 -1.06 5.94 1.54
N VAL A 136 -0.93 5.88 0.20
CA VAL A 136 -1.65 4.90 -0.63
C VAL A 136 -1.42 3.47 -0.17
N THR A 137 -0.23 3.17 0.33
CA THR A 137 0.10 1.83 0.85
C THR A 137 -0.86 1.41 1.96
N SER A 138 -1.20 2.32 2.88
CA SER A 138 -2.22 2.05 3.90
C SER A 138 -3.57 1.70 3.27
N LEU A 139 -3.99 2.48 2.27
CA LEU A 139 -5.28 2.28 1.60
C LEU A 139 -5.35 0.90 0.92
N LEU A 140 -4.26 0.45 0.32
CA LEU A 140 -4.17 -0.87 -0.32
C LEU A 140 -4.13 -2.02 0.70
N ILE A 141 -3.49 -1.81 1.86
CA ILE A 141 -3.56 -2.76 2.99
C ILE A 141 -5.00 -2.90 3.49
N SER A 142 -5.68 -1.77 3.71
CA SER A 142 -7.08 -1.76 4.12
C SER A 142 -7.99 -2.42 3.08
N TYR A 143 -7.74 -2.17 1.79
CA TYR A 143 -8.45 -2.83 0.70
C TYR A 143 -8.28 -4.36 0.73
N GLY A 144 -7.08 -4.86 1.04
CA GLY A 144 -6.84 -6.29 1.22
C GLY A 144 -7.77 -6.95 2.26
N ALA A 145 -8.21 -6.22 3.30
CA ALA A 145 -9.13 -6.74 4.32
C ALA A 145 -10.61 -6.81 3.86
N ILE A 146 -10.96 -6.10 2.79
CA ILE A 146 -12.34 -5.96 2.30
C ILE A 146 -12.52 -6.33 0.82
N ILE A 147 -11.44 -6.77 0.15
CA ILE A 147 -11.45 -7.15 -1.25
C ILE A 147 -12.55 -8.20 -1.52
N GLY A 148 -13.29 -8.02 -2.60
CA GLY A 148 -14.43 -8.87 -2.97
C GLY A 148 -15.73 -8.63 -2.16
N LYS A 149 -15.72 -7.77 -1.12
CA LYS A 149 -16.91 -7.46 -0.31
C LYS A 149 -17.53 -6.09 -0.61
N VAL A 150 -16.79 -5.20 -1.25
CA VAL A 150 -17.23 -3.82 -1.51
C VAL A 150 -17.44 -3.56 -2.99
N ASN A 151 -18.39 -2.66 -3.28
CA ASN A 151 -18.54 -2.12 -4.62
C ASN A 151 -17.61 -0.91 -4.84
N PRO A 152 -17.41 -0.46 -6.10
CA PRO A 152 -16.49 0.63 -6.40
C PRO A 152 -16.85 1.96 -5.74
N LEU A 153 -18.16 2.25 -5.54
CA LEU A 153 -18.59 3.48 -4.88
C LEU A 153 -18.14 3.51 -3.42
N GLN A 154 -18.35 2.41 -2.70
CA GLN A 154 -17.88 2.26 -1.33
C GLN A 154 -16.35 2.39 -1.25
N LEU A 155 -15.64 1.83 -2.23
CA LEU A 155 -14.18 1.89 -2.27
C LEU A 155 -13.65 3.31 -2.50
N VAL A 156 -14.26 4.08 -3.41
CA VAL A 156 -13.89 5.50 -3.62
C VAL A 156 -14.14 6.32 -2.35
N ILE A 157 -15.29 6.12 -1.69
CA ILE A 157 -15.62 6.83 -0.45
C ILE A 157 -14.60 6.48 0.65
N MET A 158 -14.30 5.19 0.81
CA MET A 158 -13.31 4.72 1.78
C MET A 158 -11.92 5.29 1.50
N THR A 159 -11.47 5.28 0.24
CA THR A 159 -10.16 5.81 -0.18
C THR A 159 -9.98 7.26 0.27
N ILE A 160 -10.99 8.11 0.04
CA ILE A 160 -10.94 9.54 0.40
C ILE A 160 -10.94 9.74 1.92
N LEU A 161 -11.82 9.02 2.64
CA LEU A 161 -11.96 9.17 4.10
C LEU A 161 -10.78 8.56 4.85
N GLU A 162 -10.33 7.37 4.47
CA GLU A 162 -9.19 6.70 5.08
C GLU A 162 -7.93 7.53 4.92
N ALA A 163 -7.67 8.09 3.74
CA ALA A 163 -6.54 8.98 3.51
C ALA A 163 -6.53 10.21 4.43
N LEU A 164 -7.71 10.80 4.69
CA LEU A 164 -7.84 11.88 5.68
C LEU A 164 -7.47 11.40 7.09
N PHE A 165 -8.02 10.26 7.52
CA PHE A 165 -7.72 9.71 8.85
C PHE A 165 -6.26 9.26 9.00
N TYR A 166 -5.67 8.71 7.94
CA TYR A 166 -4.26 8.39 7.87
C TYR A 166 -3.42 9.64 8.10
N SER A 167 -3.71 10.71 7.36
CA SER A 167 -2.93 11.95 7.43
C SER A 167 -3.01 12.59 8.82
N ILE A 168 -4.20 12.60 9.43
CA ILE A 168 -4.38 13.04 10.82
C ILE A 168 -3.57 12.17 11.78
N ASN A 169 -3.66 10.84 11.64
CA ASN A 169 -2.94 9.90 12.50
C ASN A 169 -1.42 10.07 12.37
N LYS A 170 -0.91 10.13 11.15
CA LYS A 170 0.51 10.36 10.86
C LYS A 170 0.99 11.67 11.47
N ALA A 171 0.23 12.76 11.30
CA ALA A 171 0.61 14.04 11.84
C ALA A 171 0.65 14.05 13.38
N ILE A 172 -0.27 13.35 14.05
CA ILE A 172 -0.21 13.17 15.51
C ILE A 172 1.02 12.33 15.92
N LEU A 173 1.27 11.21 15.24
CA LEU A 173 2.37 10.30 15.58
C LEU A 173 3.74 10.95 15.39
N ILE A 174 3.95 11.60 14.25
CA ILE A 174 5.24 12.22 13.91
C ILE A 174 5.42 13.53 14.69
N GLU A 175 4.43 14.43 14.66
CA GLU A 175 4.63 15.79 15.18
C GLU A 175 4.40 15.93 16.68
N THR A 176 3.42 15.21 17.22
CA THR A 176 3.07 15.33 18.66
C THR A 176 3.80 14.28 19.50
N ILE A 177 3.88 13.04 19.00
CA ILE A 177 4.48 11.91 19.74
C ILE A 177 5.97 11.75 19.42
N ALA A 178 6.48 12.42 18.38
CA ALA A 178 7.86 12.29 17.91
C ALA A 178 8.24 10.83 17.56
N LEU A 179 7.29 10.08 16.99
CA LEU A 179 7.54 8.72 16.52
C LEU A 179 8.49 8.75 15.31
N VAL A 180 9.52 7.91 15.36
CA VAL A 180 10.44 7.68 14.23
C VAL A 180 10.08 6.34 13.59
N ASP A 181 9.36 6.38 12.46
CA ASP A 181 8.85 5.17 11.78
C ASP A 181 9.08 5.20 10.25
N PRO A 182 10.34 5.19 9.80
CA PRO A 182 10.68 5.44 8.38
C PRO A 182 10.17 4.36 7.42
N GLY A 183 10.02 3.11 7.87
CA GLY A 183 9.39 2.04 7.07
C GLY A 183 7.90 1.85 7.35
N GLY A 184 7.29 2.73 8.13
CA GLY A 184 5.85 2.78 8.32
C GLY A 184 5.22 1.56 8.98
N SER A 185 5.93 0.80 9.83
CA SER A 185 5.35 -0.37 10.49
C SER A 185 4.11 0.00 11.32
N ILE A 186 4.12 1.19 11.93
CA ILE A 186 3.06 1.70 12.78
C ILE A 186 2.15 2.64 11.97
N GLN A 187 2.70 3.71 11.40
CA GLN A 187 1.89 4.74 10.77
C GLN A 187 1.16 4.24 9.51
N THR A 188 1.72 3.25 8.81
CA THR A 188 1.19 2.71 7.55
C THR A 188 0.61 1.32 7.71
N HIS A 189 1.42 0.34 8.11
CA HIS A 189 0.99 -1.06 8.12
C HIS A 189 0.00 -1.35 9.25
N LEU A 190 0.31 -0.93 10.48
CA LEU A 190 -0.61 -1.11 11.61
C LEU A 190 -1.91 -0.34 11.38
N PHE A 191 -1.82 0.93 10.99
CA PHE A 191 -3.00 1.75 10.72
C PHE A 191 -3.89 1.11 9.64
N GLY A 192 -3.35 0.80 8.45
CA GLY A 192 -4.13 0.22 7.36
C GLY A 192 -4.72 -1.14 7.70
N ALA A 193 -3.96 -2.02 8.36
CA ALA A 193 -4.45 -3.32 8.75
C ALA A 193 -5.67 -3.21 9.69
N TYR A 194 -5.57 -2.38 10.75
CA TYR A 194 -6.67 -2.23 11.70
C TYR A 194 -7.83 -1.40 11.17
N PHE A 195 -7.57 -0.41 10.31
CA PHE A 195 -8.63 0.34 9.62
C PHE A 195 -9.44 -0.60 8.71
N GLY A 196 -8.76 -1.36 7.85
CA GLY A 196 -9.38 -2.37 6.99
C GLY A 196 -10.15 -3.43 7.77
N LEU A 197 -9.62 -3.93 8.88
CA LEU A 197 -10.32 -4.88 9.76
C LEU A 197 -11.58 -4.27 10.39
N ALA A 198 -11.53 -3.01 10.84
CA ALA A 198 -12.69 -2.32 11.39
C ALA A 198 -13.79 -2.14 10.33
N VAL A 199 -13.42 -1.76 9.10
CA VAL A 199 -14.37 -1.71 7.96
C VAL A 199 -14.91 -3.09 7.64
N SER A 200 -14.06 -4.12 7.58
CA SER A 200 -14.48 -5.49 7.30
C SER A 200 -15.45 -6.03 8.35
N PHE A 201 -15.24 -5.68 9.61
CA PHE A 201 -16.16 -5.97 10.71
C PHE A 201 -17.51 -5.27 10.53
N ALA A 202 -17.51 -3.97 10.21
CA ALA A 202 -18.73 -3.20 9.97
C ALA A 202 -19.54 -3.70 8.76
N LEU A 203 -18.86 -4.19 7.71
CA LEU A 203 -19.50 -4.80 6.53
C LEU A 203 -20.10 -6.19 6.78
N GLY A 204 -19.75 -6.84 7.89
CA GLY A 204 -20.23 -8.17 8.23
C GLY A 204 -19.55 -9.30 7.44
N LYS A 205 -20.12 -10.51 7.50
CA LYS A 205 -19.52 -11.71 6.89
C LYS A 205 -19.59 -11.67 5.36
N PRO A 206 -18.55 -12.15 4.64
CA PRO A 206 -18.60 -12.31 3.19
C PRO A 206 -19.65 -13.36 2.78
N SER A 207 -20.06 -13.32 1.51
CA SER A 207 -20.89 -14.38 0.92
C SER A 207 -20.12 -15.71 0.90
N THR A 208 -20.80 -16.83 1.09
CA THR A 208 -20.19 -18.17 1.09
C THR A 208 -20.15 -18.77 -0.32
N THR A 209 -19.77 -17.99 -1.34
CA THR A 209 -19.68 -18.46 -2.72
C THR A 209 -18.29 -19.03 -3.03
N THR A 210 -18.22 -19.91 -4.03
CA THR A 210 -16.95 -20.46 -4.54
C THR A 210 -16.08 -19.40 -5.21
N ASP A 211 -16.58 -18.18 -5.43
CA ASP A 211 -15.86 -17.10 -6.10
C ASP A 211 -14.72 -16.54 -5.24
N ASN A 212 -14.78 -16.79 -3.92
CA ASN A 212 -13.75 -16.41 -2.95
C ASN A 212 -12.56 -17.40 -2.87
N GLU A 213 -12.56 -18.44 -3.70
CA GLU A 213 -11.49 -19.45 -3.74
C GLU A 213 -10.32 -19.04 -4.65
N THR A 214 -9.16 -19.69 -4.47
CA THR A 214 -7.99 -19.56 -5.35
C THR A 214 -7.92 -20.71 -6.36
N ASN A 215 -7.07 -20.57 -7.37
CA ASN A 215 -6.65 -21.66 -8.23
C ASN A 215 -5.18 -21.49 -8.63
N HIS A 216 -4.62 -22.49 -9.32
CA HIS A 216 -3.20 -22.47 -9.71
C HIS A 216 -2.79 -21.22 -10.50
N VAL A 217 -3.64 -20.75 -11.41
CA VAL A 217 -3.34 -19.58 -12.25
C VAL A 217 -3.37 -18.31 -11.42
N SER A 218 -4.40 -18.12 -10.58
CA SER A 218 -4.52 -16.96 -9.71
C SER A 218 -3.40 -16.93 -8.66
N ASP A 219 -2.97 -18.09 -8.17
CA ASP A 219 -1.85 -18.20 -7.23
C ASP A 219 -0.50 -17.84 -7.89
N ILE A 220 -0.27 -18.24 -9.15
CA ILE A 220 0.94 -17.82 -9.89
C ILE A 220 0.95 -16.30 -10.07
N PHE A 221 -0.17 -15.71 -10.49
CA PHE A 221 -0.25 -14.25 -10.67
C PHE A 221 -0.13 -13.50 -9.34
N SER A 222 -0.73 -14.00 -8.27
CA SER A 222 -0.53 -13.46 -6.92
C SER A 222 0.94 -13.47 -6.51
N PHE A 223 1.65 -14.56 -6.82
CA PHE A 223 3.07 -14.68 -6.52
C PHE A 223 3.95 -13.67 -7.28
N VAL A 224 3.55 -13.24 -8.49
CA VAL A 224 4.22 -12.12 -9.18
C VAL A 224 4.20 -10.87 -8.30
N GLY A 225 3.05 -10.53 -7.72
CA GLY A 225 2.90 -9.41 -6.81
C GLY A 225 3.80 -9.55 -5.57
N THR A 226 3.83 -10.73 -4.96
CA THR A 226 4.74 -11.05 -3.84
C THR A 226 6.19 -10.75 -4.19
N LEU A 227 6.67 -11.17 -5.36
CA LEU A 227 8.07 -10.94 -5.76
C LEU A 227 8.39 -9.45 -5.93
N PHE A 228 7.48 -8.67 -6.53
CA PHE A 228 7.66 -7.22 -6.67
C PHE A 228 7.68 -6.51 -5.31
N LEU A 229 6.79 -6.90 -4.40
CA LEU A 229 6.82 -6.38 -3.02
C LEU A 229 8.14 -6.74 -2.32
N PHE A 230 8.55 -8.01 -2.39
CA PHE A 230 9.78 -8.49 -1.76
C PHE A 230 11.02 -7.76 -2.25
N ILE A 231 11.18 -7.63 -3.57
CA ILE A 231 12.38 -7.04 -4.19
C ILE A 231 12.46 -5.54 -3.91
N TYR A 232 11.33 -4.82 -3.95
CA TYR A 232 11.31 -3.37 -3.80
C TYR A 232 11.08 -2.88 -2.37
N TRP A 233 10.80 -3.76 -1.40
CA TRP A 233 10.66 -3.37 0.02
C TRP A 233 11.83 -2.55 0.60
N PRO A 234 13.11 -2.82 0.25
CA PRO A 234 14.20 -1.97 0.70
C PRO A 234 14.08 -0.52 0.18
N SER A 235 13.39 -0.32 -0.94
CA SER A 235 13.04 1.02 -1.43
C SER A 235 11.96 1.66 -0.56
N PHE A 236 10.95 0.88 -0.15
CA PHE A 236 9.91 1.33 0.77
C PHE A 236 10.47 1.81 2.10
N ASN A 237 11.28 0.97 2.77
CA ASN A 237 11.84 1.30 4.08
C ASN A 237 12.97 2.34 4.03
N GLY A 238 13.59 2.54 2.86
CA GLY A 238 14.71 3.49 2.67
C GLY A 238 14.33 4.82 2.03
N GLY A 239 13.15 4.91 1.40
CA GLY A 239 12.78 6.00 0.51
C GLY A 239 12.48 7.33 1.20
N GLU A 240 11.96 7.29 2.42
CA GLU A 240 11.69 8.50 3.22
C GLU A 240 12.92 8.94 4.06
N LEU A 241 14.01 8.18 4.05
CA LEU A 241 15.23 8.55 4.76
C LEU A 241 16.09 9.52 3.94
N PRO A 242 16.91 10.37 4.59
CA PRO A 242 17.73 11.35 3.88
C PRO A 242 18.62 10.69 2.83
N SER A 243 18.60 11.25 1.61
CA SER A 243 19.38 10.81 0.44
C SER A 243 20.85 10.63 0.82
N ASN A 244 21.44 9.52 0.38
CA ASN A 244 22.85 9.19 0.57
C ASN A 244 23.32 9.07 2.03
N SER A 245 22.40 9.00 3.00
CA SER A 245 22.74 8.89 4.42
C SER A 245 23.08 7.47 4.86
N HIS A 246 23.85 7.34 5.95
CA HIS A 246 24.06 6.05 6.61
C HIS A 246 22.75 5.41 7.11
N ALA A 247 21.75 6.22 7.48
CA ALA A 247 20.44 5.72 7.91
C ALA A 247 19.71 5.01 6.76
N GLN A 248 19.70 5.63 5.57
CA GLN A 248 19.12 5.03 4.36
C GLN A 248 19.83 3.72 3.98
N GLN A 249 21.16 3.69 4.03
CA GLN A 249 21.94 2.48 3.75
C GLN A 249 21.63 1.34 4.75
N ARG A 250 21.54 1.65 6.05
CA ARG A 250 21.14 0.67 7.07
C ARG A 250 19.73 0.16 6.84
N ALA A 251 18.78 1.03 6.51
CA ALA A 251 17.40 0.64 6.21
C ALA A 251 17.33 -0.38 5.09
N VAL A 252 18.08 -0.18 4.00
CA VAL A 252 18.17 -1.14 2.90
C VAL A 252 18.71 -2.48 3.38
N ILE A 253 19.87 -2.49 4.05
CA ILE A 253 20.53 -3.73 4.50
C ILE A 253 19.67 -4.50 5.51
N ASN A 254 19.17 -3.82 6.53
CA ASN A 254 18.35 -4.42 7.59
C ASN A 254 17.04 -4.99 7.03
N THR A 255 16.44 -4.30 6.05
CA THR A 255 15.21 -4.78 5.39
C THR A 255 15.46 -6.05 4.60
N ILE A 256 16.54 -6.11 3.83
CA ILE A 256 16.92 -7.32 3.07
C ILE A 256 17.14 -8.50 4.03
N LEU A 257 17.94 -8.30 5.09
CA LEU A 257 18.23 -9.36 6.06
C LEU A 257 16.98 -9.87 6.78
N SER A 258 16.07 -8.96 7.15
CA SER A 258 14.79 -9.30 7.76
C SER A 258 13.89 -10.09 6.82
N LEU A 259 13.76 -9.66 5.55
CA LEU A 259 12.97 -10.37 4.54
C LEU A 259 13.50 -11.79 4.26
N LEU A 260 14.82 -11.94 4.13
CA LEU A 260 15.45 -13.24 3.90
C LEU A 260 15.16 -14.21 5.05
N ALA A 261 15.40 -13.77 6.29
CA ALA A 261 15.17 -14.62 7.46
C ALA A 261 13.68 -14.90 7.69
N GLY A 262 12.81 -13.92 7.47
CA GLY A 262 11.36 -14.08 7.56
C GLY A 262 10.82 -15.07 6.55
N SER A 263 11.31 -15.03 5.31
CA SER A 263 10.94 -16.01 4.29
C SER A 263 11.28 -17.44 4.71
N VAL A 264 12.47 -17.66 5.27
CA VAL A 264 12.85 -18.99 5.81
C VAL A 264 11.88 -19.42 6.91
N GLY A 265 11.56 -18.52 7.86
CA GLY A 265 10.57 -18.76 8.91
C GLY A 265 9.20 -19.16 8.35
N THR A 266 8.73 -18.46 7.33
CA THR A 266 7.47 -18.75 6.64
C THR A 266 7.46 -20.11 5.97
N PHE A 267 8.50 -20.50 5.24
CA PHE A 267 8.55 -21.83 4.63
C PHE A 267 8.54 -22.93 5.69
N VAL A 268 9.32 -22.77 6.76
CA VAL A 268 9.33 -23.70 7.88
C VAL A 268 7.93 -23.86 8.49
N MET A 269 7.28 -22.75 8.85
CA MET A 269 5.97 -22.79 9.50
C MET A 269 4.85 -23.24 8.56
N SER A 270 4.92 -22.90 7.27
CA SER A 270 3.93 -23.34 6.27
C SER A 270 3.88 -24.87 6.15
N SER A 271 5.04 -25.53 6.18
CA SER A 271 5.10 -27.00 6.19
C SER A 271 4.72 -27.57 7.55
N LEU A 272 5.25 -27.04 8.65
CA LEU A 272 5.01 -27.56 10.01
C LEU A 272 3.54 -27.48 10.43
N LEU A 273 2.83 -26.42 10.07
CA LEU A 273 1.41 -26.23 10.41
C LEU A 273 0.46 -26.91 9.41
N ASN A 274 0.97 -27.47 8.32
CA ASN A 274 0.18 -28.22 7.36
C ASN A 274 0.27 -29.72 7.65
N SER A 275 -0.88 -30.36 7.88
CA SER A 275 -0.96 -31.82 8.13
C SER A 275 -0.38 -32.67 7.00
N SER A 276 -0.27 -32.14 5.78
CA SER A 276 0.35 -32.80 4.63
C SER A 276 1.84 -32.50 4.46
N ALA A 277 2.44 -31.69 5.35
CA ALA A 277 3.81 -31.19 5.27
C ALA A 277 4.18 -30.46 3.96
N LYS A 278 3.18 -29.95 3.24
CA LYS A 278 3.35 -29.19 1.97
C LYS A 278 3.27 -27.69 2.24
N PHE A 279 3.96 -26.90 1.44
CA PHE A 279 3.81 -25.44 1.46
C PHE A 279 2.45 -25.01 0.90
N ARG A 280 1.79 -24.07 1.57
CA ARG A 280 0.53 -23.47 1.08
C ARG A 280 0.86 -22.18 0.32
N PRO A 281 0.38 -21.99 -0.92
CA PRO A 281 0.67 -20.78 -1.70
C PRO A 281 0.38 -19.48 -0.95
N VAL A 282 -0.77 -19.40 -0.25
CA VAL A 282 -1.17 -18.20 0.51
C VAL A 282 -0.17 -17.81 1.61
N ASP A 283 0.44 -18.79 2.29
CA ASP A 283 1.47 -18.51 3.30
C ASP A 283 2.69 -17.89 2.63
N ILE A 284 3.14 -18.49 1.52
CA ILE A 284 4.36 -18.04 0.83
C ILE A 284 4.12 -16.68 0.16
N GLN A 285 2.94 -16.44 -0.41
CA GLN A 285 2.59 -15.18 -1.07
C GLN A 285 2.56 -13.99 -0.09
N ASN A 286 2.21 -14.22 1.19
CA ASN A 286 1.97 -13.14 2.15
C ASN A 286 2.98 -13.10 3.30
N ALA A 287 3.20 -14.21 3.99
CA ALA A 287 4.01 -14.21 5.22
C ALA A 287 5.51 -14.04 4.94
N THR A 288 6.00 -14.37 3.74
CA THR A 288 7.40 -14.09 3.34
C THR A 288 7.72 -12.60 3.33
N LEU A 289 6.70 -11.74 3.27
CA LEU A 289 6.79 -10.29 3.29
C LEU A 289 6.78 -9.71 4.72
N ALA A 290 6.40 -10.49 5.72
CA ALA A 290 6.21 -10.03 7.10
C ALA A 290 7.48 -9.42 7.70
N GLY A 291 8.66 -9.92 7.33
CA GLY A 291 9.94 -9.35 7.75
C GLY A 291 10.16 -7.91 7.27
N GLY A 292 9.65 -7.56 6.09
CA GLY A 292 9.72 -6.19 5.56
C GLY A 292 8.86 -5.22 6.36
N VAL A 293 7.66 -5.66 6.76
CA VAL A 293 6.75 -4.92 7.66
C VAL A 293 7.37 -4.76 9.05
N ALA A 294 7.82 -5.86 9.66
CA ALA A 294 8.22 -5.89 11.06
C ALA A 294 9.46 -5.05 11.37
N ILE A 295 10.38 -4.93 10.40
CA ILE A 295 11.61 -4.16 10.57
C ILE A 295 11.42 -2.66 10.31
N GLY A 296 10.30 -2.23 9.70
CA GLY A 296 10.11 -0.88 9.16
C GLY A 296 10.45 0.28 10.11
N THR A 297 9.95 0.26 11.36
CA THR A 297 10.29 1.29 12.37
C THR A 297 11.77 1.26 12.75
N ALA A 298 12.35 0.07 12.86
CA ALA A 298 13.73 -0.14 13.33
C ALA A 298 14.76 -0.15 12.18
N CYS A 299 14.34 -0.02 10.93
CA CYS A 299 15.17 -0.33 9.76
C CYS A 299 16.40 0.58 9.69
N SER A 300 16.27 1.84 10.09
CA SER A 300 17.35 2.84 10.05
C SER A 300 18.29 2.79 11.25
N LEU A 301 17.98 1.98 12.27
CA LEU A 301 18.78 1.86 13.49
C LEU A 301 20.09 1.10 13.24
N ASN A 302 21.06 1.30 14.13
CA ASN A 302 22.34 0.58 14.09
C ASN A 302 22.21 -0.83 14.67
N LEU A 303 21.48 -1.68 13.97
CA LEU A 303 21.28 -3.09 14.31
C LEU A 303 22.48 -3.94 13.86
N ARG A 304 22.77 -5.02 14.59
CA ARG A 304 23.65 -6.06 14.05
C ARG A 304 22.86 -6.85 13.00
N PRO A 305 23.52 -7.44 11.99
CA PRO A 305 22.86 -8.29 11.01
C PRO A 305 21.96 -9.37 11.63
N SER A 306 22.39 -9.98 12.73
CA SER A 306 21.61 -10.97 13.47
C SER A 306 20.30 -10.43 14.03
N ASP A 307 20.28 -9.17 14.46
CA ASP A 307 19.10 -8.57 15.10
C ASP A 307 17.98 -8.39 14.06
N SER A 308 18.33 -7.90 12.86
CA SER A 308 17.40 -7.81 11.72
C SER A 308 16.91 -9.18 11.27
N MET A 309 17.79 -10.18 11.23
CA MET A 309 17.39 -11.56 10.88
C MET A 309 16.45 -12.17 11.93
N ILE A 310 16.66 -11.92 13.22
CA ILE A 310 15.77 -12.41 14.28
C ILE A 310 14.39 -11.77 14.16
N ILE A 311 14.32 -10.45 13.97
CA ILE A 311 13.04 -9.73 13.76
C ILE A 311 12.29 -10.35 12.57
N GLY A 312 12.99 -10.54 11.45
CA GLY A 312 12.44 -11.15 10.26
C GLY A 312 11.94 -12.57 10.50
N LEU A 313 12.79 -13.44 11.04
CA LEU A 313 12.49 -14.85 11.31
C LEU A 313 11.24 -14.97 12.19
N VAL A 314 11.18 -14.23 13.30
CA VAL A 314 10.03 -14.25 14.21
C VAL A 314 8.78 -13.75 13.49
N ALA A 315 8.86 -12.65 12.74
CA ALA A 315 7.74 -12.11 12.01
C ALA A 315 7.19 -13.08 10.95
N GLY A 316 8.06 -13.81 10.24
CA GLY A 316 7.64 -14.81 9.26
C GLY A 316 7.10 -16.11 9.87
N MET A 317 7.37 -16.36 11.16
CA MET A 317 6.88 -17.52 11.91
C MET A 317 5.54 -17.27 12.61
N LEU A 318 5.25 -16.02 13.00
CA LEU A 318 4.00 -15.58 13.62
C LEU A 318 2.84 -15.63 12.61
#